data_AF-A0A914MYS1-F1
#
_entry.id   AF-A0A914MYS1-F1
#
_cell.length_a   1.000
_cell.length_b   1.000
_cell.length_c   1.000
_cell.angle_alpha   90.00
_cell.angle_beta   90.00
_cell.angle_gamma   90.00
#
_symmetry.space_group_name_H-M   'P 1'
#
loop_
_entity.id
_entity.type
_entity.pdbx_description
1 polymer ?
#
loop_
_entity_poly.entity_id
_entity_poly.type
_entity_poly.pdbx_seq_one_letter_code
_entity_poly.pdbx_strand_id
1 'polypeptide(L)'
;MRTTNNSSVPLRAADAAVGRVEPIRSWIETGGMHYVQADVLPIGDEEEEEEEDGGEGSEGDNEDMETAGPFTNLQDLKTRPAHLTVFFTYLLNNANPSSLLFYLITDVFPSSNVKDMRRFAYELFSTFLIPGAPLQLPNISQHDIQAIDKILIKMSSTPSTSTQQQDIEQLRKLFIPTRTKAVGQINEQLALFRRKKHLDPNFVEEYSQLESLARADHSAELRLSERILFRTLSHLMHLANPIGPPEFGNCERKTLALIISVATLIKVVMGLRTNHSNWEKLLDKCPTFLSQLPKTGGTSMFKMLGSGGGTSIKQKLQLKEHQFILQHVFVTVHCYQCREAVWGVNPQAYFCQSKFMYY
;
A
#
# COMPACT_ATOMS: atom_id res chain seq x y z
N MET A 1 -18.36 -36.99 -58.24
CA MET A 1 -17.70 -35.66 -58.17
C MET A 1 -18.16 -35.02 -56.87
N ARG A 2 -17.34 -35.11 -55.81
CA ARG A 2 -16.47 -34.03 -55.27
C ARG A 2 -17.25 -32.76 -54.90
N THR A 3 -17.20 -32.17 -53.71
CA THR A 3 -16.59 -32.43 -52.38
C THR A 3 -17.15 -31.27 -51.53
N THR A 4 -17.67 -31.52 -50.33
CA THR A 4 -18.10 -30.47 -49.40
C THR A 4 -16.89 -29.85 -48.71
N ASN A 5 -16.62 -28.57 -49.00
CA ASN A 5 -15.55 -27.80 -48.35
C ASN A 5 -16.00 -27.36 -46.96
N ASN A 6 -15.39 -27.93 -45.94
CA ASN A 6 -15.50 -27.55 -44.55
C ASN A 6 -14.32 -26.60 -44.25
N SER A 7 -14.55 -25.28 -44.26
CA SER A 7 -13.54 -24.31 -43.80
C SER A 7 -13.91 -23.79 -42.42
N SER A 8 -13.19 -24.30 -41.44
CA SER A 8 -13.05 -23.84 -40.07
C SER A 8 -12.69 -22.35 -40.01
N VAL A 9 -13.61 -21.54 -39.45
CA VAL A 9 -13.32 -20.16 -39.04
C VAL A 9 -12.83 -20.21 -37.58
N PRO A 10 -11.64 -19.65 -37.25
CA PRO A 10 -11.11 -19.70 -35.90
C PRO A 10 -11.89 -18.77 -34.97
N LEU A 11 -12.26 -19.28 -33.79
CA LEU A 11 -12.79 -18.49 -32.68
C LEU A 11 -11.75 -17.41 -32.31
N ARG A 12 -12.12 -16.15 -32.58
CA ARG A 12 -11.46 -14.98 -31.99
C ARG A 12 -11.43 -15.14 -30.48
N ALA A 13 -10.23 -15.13 -29.91
CA ALA A 13 -10.02 -14.95 -28.49
C ALA A 13 -10.74 -13.67 -28.04
N ALA A 14 -11.70 -13.81 -27.13
CA ALA A 14 -12.30 -12.68 -26.46
C ALA A 14 -11.26 -12.13 -25.48
N ASP A 15 -10.66 -11.00 -25.83
CA ASP A 15 -9.88 -10.18 -24.93
C ASP A 15 -10.76 -9.79 -23.74
N ALA A 16 -10.53 -10.44 -22.59
CA ALA A 16 -11.08 -10.00 -21.32
C ALA A 16 -10.35 -8.72 -20.91
N ALA A 17 -10.94 -7.58 -21.23
CA ALA A 17 -10.52 -6.28 -20.75
C ALA A 17 -10.54 -6.27 -19.21
N VAL A 18 -9.39 -6.54 -18.60
CA VAL A 18 -9.14 -6.29 -17.18
C VAL A 18 -9.14 -4.77 -17.03
N GLY A 19 -10.19 -4.25 -16.40
CA GLY A 19 -10.36 -2.82 -16.15
C GLY A 19 -9.11 -2.24 -15.48
N ARG A 20 -8.35 -1.46 -16.24
CA ARG A 20 -7.25 -0.65 -15.74
C ARG A 20 -7.87 0.39 -14.79
N VAL A 21 -7.61 0.26 -13.49
CA VAL A 21 -8.00 1.29 -12.51
C VAL A 21 -7.09 2.49 -12.80
N GLU A 22 -7.64 3.53 -13.42
CA GLU A 22 -6.89 4.78 -13.63
C GLU A 22 -6.68 5.48 -12.27
N PRO A 23 -5.45 5.96 -11.98
CA PRO A 23 -5.20 6.80 -10.80
C PRO A 23 -6.10 8.04 -10.85
N ILE A 24 -6.68 8.40 -9.71
CA ILE A 24 -7.52 9.60 -9.62
C ILE A 24 -6.60 10.83 -9.79
N ARG A 25 -6.74 11.55 -10.92
CA ARG A 25 -5.98 12.79 -11.23
C ARG A 25 -6.10 13.88 -10.15
N SER A 26 -7.20 13.92 -9.38
CA SER A 26 -7.43 14.97 -8.37
C SER A 26 -6.49 14.91 -7.15
N TRP A 27 -5.79 13.79 -6.92
CA TRP A 27 -4.76 13.71 -5.86
C TRP A 27 -3.38 14.20 -6.33
N ILE A 28 -3.17 14.25 -7.65
CA ILE A 28 -1.88 14.59 -8.27
C ILE A 28 -1.68 16.11 -8.23
N GLU A 29 -2.75 16.89 -8.44
CA GLU A 29 -2.67 18.36 -8.52
C GLU A 29 -2.48 19.07 -7.17
N THR A 30 -2.80 18.42 -6.05
CA THR A 30 -2.68 19.05 -4.71
C THR A 30 -1.40 18.68 -3.95
N GLY A 31 -0.75 17.57 -4.31
CA GLY A 31 0.47 17.09 -3.64
C GLY A 31 1.79 17.45 -4.32
N GLY A 32 1.74 18.22 -5.43
CA GLY A 32 2.88 18.47 -6.31
C GLY A 32 3.29 19.93 -6.47
N MET A 33 2.84 20.85 -5.61
CA MET A 33 3.39 22.21 -5.64
C MET A 33 4.82 22.22 -5.10
N HIS A 34 5.77 22.34 -6.03
CA HIS A 34 7.18 22.55 -5.80
C HIS A 34 7.41 23.64 -4.74
N TYR A 35 8.07 23.29 -3.64
CA TYR A 35 8.88 24.25 -2.90
C TYR A 35 10.30 24.17 -3.45
N VAL A 36 10.59 25.03 -4.43
CA VAL A 36 11.96 25.47 -4.66
C VAL A 36 12.19 26.53 -3.59
N GLN A 37 12.95 26.20 -2.55
CA GLN A 37 13.44 27.21 -1.62
C GLN A 37 14.51 28.00 -2.37
N ALA A 38 14.13 29.15 -2.90
CA ALA A 38 15.06 30.15 -3.42
C ALA A 38 15.52 31.00 -2.23
N ASP A 39 16.72 30.73 -1.72
CA ASP A 39 17.39 31.65 -0.82
C ASP A 39 17.98 32.79 -1.69
N VAL A 40 17.17 33.81 -1.96
CA VAL A 40 17.65 35.10 -2.46
C VAL A 40 18.11 35.90 -1.24
N LEU A 41 19.42 35.89 -0.98
CA LEU A 41 20.03 36.87 -0.08
C LEU A 41 20.16 38.20 -0.84
N PRO A 42 19.78 39.35 -0.24
CA PRO A 42 19.99 40.64 -0.86
C PRO A 42 21.49 40.98 -0.85
N ILE A 43 22.01 41.29 -2.02
CA ILE A 43 23.34 41.84 -2.25
C ILE A 43 23.40 43.20 -1.54
N GLY A 44 24.26 43.29 -0.52
CA GLY A 44 24.75 44.56 0.01
C GLY A 44 26.05 44.89 -0.71
N ASP A 45 26.09 46.07 -1.32
CA ASP A 45 27.27 46.68 -1.91
C ASP A 45 28.30 46.99 -0.81
N GLU A 46 29.58 46.70 -1.04
CA GLU A 46 30.75 47.49 -0.59
C GLU A 46 32.06 46.82 -1.09
N GLU A 47 32.59 47.44 -2.16
CA GLU A 47 34.00 47.77 -2.47
C GLU A 47 35.13 46.71 -2.40
N GLU A 48 35.63 46.40 -3.62
CA GLU A 48 37.02 46.23 -4.09
C GLU A 48 38.15 45.90 -3.08
N GLU A 49 38.86 44.79 -3.35
CA GLU A 49 40.33 44.76 -3.41
C GLU A 49 40.78 43.53 -4.24
N GLU A 50 41.48 43.81 -5.35
CA GLU A 50 42.07 42.84 -6.27
C GLU A 50 43.39 42.30 -5.70
N GLU A 51 43.58 40.98 -5.62
CA GLU A 51 44.90 40.36 -5.79
C GLU A 51 44.77 39.02 -6.55
N GLU A 52 45.30 38.99 -7.78
CA GLU A 52 45.58 37.78 -8.54
C GLU A 52 46.82 37.08 -7.96
N ASP A 53 46.71 35.81 -7.55
CA ASP A 53 47.84 34.88 -7.60
C ASP A 53 47.36 33.47 -7.98
N GLY A 54 48.02 32.91 -8.97
CA GLY A 54 47.69 31.64 -9.60
C GLY A 54 48.29 30.45 -8.86
N GLY A 55 47.52 29.37 -8.73
CA GLY A 55 47.99 28.14 -8.12
C GLY A 55 47.03 26.98 -8.29
N GLU A 56 47.18 26.28 -9.40
CA GLU A 56 46.85 24.88 -9.72
C GLU A 56 46.12 24.02 -8.68
N GLY A 57 45.02 23.38 -9.13
CA GLY A 57 44.59 22.06 -8.64
C GLY A 57 43.37 22.04 -7.72
N SER A 58 42.19 22.46 -8.20
CA SER A 58 40.93 22.06 -7.57
C SER A 58 40.64 20.59 -7.89
N GLU A 59 41.15 19.67 -7.06
CA GLU A 59 40.58 18.32 -6.89
C GLU A 59 39.40 18.35 -5.90
N GLY A 60 38.45 19.26 -6.17
CA GLY A 60 37.16 19.33 -5.49
C GLY A 60 36.07 19.41 -6.55
N ASP A 61 35.03 18.60 -6.37
CA ASP A 61 33.72 18.66 -7.04
C ASP A 61 33.57 17.84 -8.34
N ASN A 62 33.76 16.53 -8.20
CA ASN A 62 33.05 15.54 -9.05
C ASN A 62 31.87 14.90 -8.30
N GLU A 63 31.18 15.62 -7.40
CA GLU A 63 29.93 15.14 -6.77
C GLU A 63 28.64 15.59 -7.49
N ASP A 64 28.73 16.46 -8.51
CA ASP A 64 27.57 17.14 -9.10
C ASP A 64 27.14 16.67 -10.49
N MET A 65 27.27 15.37 -10.81
CA MET A 65 26.74 14.81 -12.07
C MET A 65 26.04 13.45 -11.94
N GLU A 66 25.45 13.12 -10.77
CA GLU A 66 24.42 12.06 -10.64
C GLU A 66 23.03 12.68 -10.42
N THR A 67 22.76 13.85 -10.99
CA THR A 67 21.65 14.75 -10.59
C THR A 67 20.28 14.46 -11.20
N ALA A 68 20.09 13.39 -11.98
CA ALA A 68 18.77 13.03 -12.54
C ALA A 68 18.56 11.51 -12.64
N GLY A 69 18.42 10.84 -11.49
CA GLY A 69 18.08 9.42 -11.42
C GLY A 69 16.65 9.17 -10.89
N PRO A 70 16.05 7.99 -11.10
CA PRO A 70 14.72 7.66 -10.57
C PRO A 70 14.58 7.77 -9.04
N PHE A 71 15.68 7.82 -8.31
CA PHE A 71 15.70 7.98 -6.86
C PHE A 71 15.69 9.45 -6.40
N THR A 72 15.61 10.43 -7.29
CA THR A 72 15.59 11.86 -6.94
C THR A 72 14.36 12.23 -6.13
N ASN A 73 13.17 11.86 -6.64
CA ASN A 73 11.89 12.14 -5.99
C ASN A 73 10.89 10.99 -6.23
N LEU A 74 9.81 10.99 -5.45
CA LEU A 74 8.78 9.96 -5.55
C LEU A 74 8.06 9.91 -6.90
N GLN A 75 7.89 11.03 -7.61
CA GLN A 75 7.20 11.01 -8.90
C GLN A 75 8.01 10.25 -9.94
N ASP A 76 9.32 10.52 -10.03
CA ASP A 76 10.22 9.80 -10.92
C ASP A 76 10.31 8.33 -10.55
N LEU A 77 10.41 8.02 -9.25
CA LEU A 77 10.48 6.65 -8.75
C LEU A 77 9.29 5.80 -9.17
N LYS A 78 8.07 6.35 -9.14
CA LYS A 78 6.84 5.65 -9.53
C LYS A 78 6.81 5.25 -11.00
N THR A 79 7.52 5.96 -11.86
CA THR A 79 7.60 5.62 -13.29
C THR A 79 8.49 4.40 -13.55
N ARG A 80 9.27 3.98 -12.54
CA ARG A 80 10.30 2.96 -12.63
C ARG A 80 10.02 1.80 -11.66
N PRO A 81 9.20 0.81 -12.04
CA PRO A 81 8.74 -0.25 -11.14
C PRO A 81 9.89 -1.02 -10.47
N ALA A 82 11.00 -1.25 -11.17
CA ALA A 82 12.14 -1.97 -10.60
C ALA A 82 12.85 -1.12 -9.53
N HIS A 83 13.05 0.17 -9.81
CA HIS A 83 13.67 1.10 -8.87
C HIS A 83 12.80 1.25 -7.60
N LEU A 84 11.49 1.39 -7.79
CA LEU A 84 10.52 1.42 -6.68
C LEU A 84 10.58 0.15 -5.84
N THR A 85 10.64 -1.02 -6.49
CA THR A 85 10.70 -2.32 -5.80
C THR A 85 11.99 -2.47 -5.00
N VAL A 86 13.11 -2.07 -5.59
CA VAL A 86 14.43 -2.08 -4.94
C VAL A 86 14.45 -1.13 -3.74
N PHE A 87 13.95 0.10 -3.88
CA PHE A 87 13.79 1.01 -2.75
C PHE A 87 12.87 0.44 -1.65
N PHE A 88 11.75 -0.20 -2.02
CA PHE A 88 10.87 -0.87 -1.07
C PHE A 88 11.58 -1.98 -0.28
N THR A 89 12.38 -2.82 -0.96
CA THR A 89 13.18 -3.87 -0.30
C THR A 89 14.20 -3.27 0.67
N TYR A 90 14.86 -2.17 0.29
CA TYR A 90 15.73 -1.44 1.21
C TYR A 90 14.96 -0.98 2.47
N LEU A 91 13.75 -0.43 2.32
CA LEU A 91 12.94 -0.02 3.46
C LEU A 91 12.55 -1.18 4.36
N LEU A 92 12.26 -2.37 3.81
CA LEU A 92 11.96 -3.55 4.62
C LEU A 92 13.12 -3.97 5.52
N ASN A 93 14.36 -3.86 5.01
CA ASN A 93 15.55 -4.29 5.72
C ASN A 93 16.10 -3.23 6.69
N ASN A 94 15.94 -1.94 6.35
CA ASN A 94 16.66 -0.86 7.02
C ASN A 94 15.77 0.19 7.70
N ALA A 95 14.47 0.23 7.40
CA ALA A 95 13.60 1.33 7.81
C ALA A 95 12.14 0.88 8.03
N ASN A 96 11.21 1.84 7.95
CA ASN A 96 9.78 1.59 8.03
C ASN A 96 9.13 1.79 6.64
N PRO A 97 8.58 0.74 6.00
CA PRO A 97 7.96 0.85 4.68
C PRO A 97 6.54 1.46 4.70
N SER A 98 5.96 1.73 5.87
CA SER A 98 4.55 2.12 6.01
C SER A 98 4.17 3.33 5.16
N SER A 99 5.00 4.37 5.10
CA SER A 99 4.70 5.61 4.35
C SER A 99 4.64 5.36 2.86
N LEU A 100 5.60 4.60 2.31
CA LEU A 100 5.59 4.18 0.91
C LEU A 100 4.38 3.30 0.58
N LEU A 101 4.12 2.28 1.39
CA LEU A 101 2.97 1.38 1.20
C LEU A 101 1.64 2.13 1.24
N PHE A 102 1.43 2.96 2.26
CA PHE A 102 0.23 3.77 2.40
C PHE A 102 0.04 4.68 1.18
N TYR A 103 1.08 5.40 0.77
CA TYR A 103 1.01 6.29 -0.38
C TYR A 103 0.65 5.53 -1.66
N LEU A 104 1.33 4.43 -1.97
CA LEU A 104 1.10 3.65 -3.19
C LEU A 104 -0.30 3.02 -3.23
N ILE A 105 -0.76 2.47 -2.12
CA ILE A 105 -2.09 1.83 -2.04
C ILE A 105 -3.20 2.90 -2.13
N THR A 106 -3.02 4.05 -1.48
CA THR A 106 -3.99 5.16 -1.60
C THR A 106 -3.95 5.85 -2.97
N ASP A 107 -2.90 5.67 -3.77
CA ASP A 107 -2.78 6.26 -5.11
C ASP A 107 -3.73 5.60 -6.12
N VAL A 108 -3.96 4.29 -5.95
CA VAL A 108 -4.87 3.48 -6.77
C VAL A 108 -6.25 3.32 -6.10
N PHE A 109 -6.55 4.15 -5.11
CA PHE A 109 -7.80 4.09 -4.37
C PHE A 109 -8.98 4.34 -5.32
N PRO A 110 -9.91 3.37 -5.47
CA PRO A 110 -10.83 3.36 -6.59
C PRO A 110 -11.91 4.43 -6.47
N SER A 111 -12.42 4.90 -7.60
CA SER A 111 -13.70 5.61 -7.67
C SER A 111 -14.86 4.62 -7.52
N SER A 112 -15.07 4.10 -6.30
CA SER A 112 -16.10 3.10 -6.01
C SER A 112 -17.41 3.73 -5.50
N ASN A 113 -18.47 2.92 -5.40
CA ASN A 113 -19.69 3.30 -4.68
C ASN A 113 -19.40 3.58 -3.18
N VAL A 114 -20.34 4.22 -2.48
CA VAL A 114 -20.19 4.62 -1.07
C VAL A 114 -19.80 3.46 -0.15
N LYS A 115 -20.46 2.31 -0.31
CA LYS A 115 -20.24 1.15 0.56
C LYS A 115 -18.80 0.63 0.47
N ASP A 116 -18.29 0.52 -0.75
CA ASP A 116 -16.92 0.11 -1.00
C ASP A 116 -15.92 1.17 -0.54
N MET A 117 -16.22 2.45 -0.76
CA MET A 117 -15.38 3.57 -0.36
C MET A 117 -15.19 3.61 1.16
N ARG A 118 -16.29 3.53 1.92
CA ARG A 118 -16.25 3.49 3.38
C ARG A 118 -15.45 2.30 3.89
N ARG A 119 -15.66 1.12 3.29
CA ARG A 119 -14.91 -0.08 3.62
C ARG A 119 -13.42 0.13 3.42
N PHE A 120 -13.00 0.48 2.20
CA PHE A 120 -11.58 0.63 1.86
C PHE A 120 -10.91 1.70 2.71
N ALA A 121 -11.62 2.79 3.03
CA ALA A 121 -11.08 3.83 3.88
C ALA A 121 -10.84 3.31 5.31
N TYR A 122 -11.76 2.51 5.87
CA TYR A 122 -11.54 1.90 7.17
C TYR A 122 -10.40 0.86 7.16
N GLU A 123 -10.27 0.06 6.10
CA GLU A 123 -9.16 -0.90 5.97
C GLU A 123 -7.80 -0.20 6.06
N LEU A 124 -7.64 0.92 5.35
CA LEU A 124 -6.41 1.72 5.38
C LEU A 124 -6.25 2.50 6.69
N PHE A 125 -7.34 3.10 7.19
CA PHE A 125 -7.34 3.84 8.44
C PHE A 125 -6.91 2.96 9.63
N SER A 126 -7.49 1.76 9.75
CA SER A 126 -7.17 0.81 10.82
C SER A 126 -5.81 0.13 10.68
N THR A 127 -5.23 0.09 9.47
CA THR A 127 -3.92 -0.54 9.22
C THR A 127 -2.75 0.44 9.33
N PHE A 128 -2.95 1.72 8.94
CA PHE A 128 -1.87 2.69 8.81
C PHE A 128 -2.00 3.94 9.69
N LEU A 129 -3.20 4.34 10.11
CA LEU A 129 -3.40 5.70 10.64
C LEU A 129 -3.69 5.73 12.15
N ILE A 130 -4.47 4.79 12.67
CA ILE A 130 -4.83 4.79 14.09
C ILE A 130 -3.63 4.45 14.99
N PRO A 131 -3.62 4.91 16.26
CA PRO A 131 -2.61 4.50 17.22
C PRO A 131 -2.58 2.98 17.41
N GLY A 132 -1.40 2.36 17.41
CA GLY A 132 -1.25 0.91 17.55
C GLY A 132 -1.62 0.13 16.28
N ALA A 133 -1.80 0.81 15.15
CA ALA A 133 -1.96 0.15 13.87
C ALA A 133 -0.68 -0.64 13.48
N PRO A 134 -0.80 -1.81 12.84
CA PRO A 134 0.35 -2.67 12.57
C PRO A 134 1.36 -2.07 11.59
N LEU A 135 0.93 -1.17 10.70
CA LEU A 135 1.79 -0.39 9.81
C LEU A 135 1.58 1.11 10.06
N GLN A 136 1.52 1.50 11.33
CA GLN A 136 1.29 2.89 11.72
C GLN A 136 2.27 3.85 11.02
N LEU A 137 1.74 4.92 10.45
CA LEU A 137 2.50 6.04 9.92
C LEU A 137 3.08 6.88 11.06
N PRO A 138 4.36 7.28 10.98
CA PRO A 138 4.93 8.20 11.95
C PRO A 138 4.25 9.59 11.85
N ASN A 139 4.16 10.30 12.97
CA ASN A 139 3.82 11.73 13.04
C ASN A 139 2.46 12.14 12.42
N ILE A 140 1.48 11.23 12.37
CA ILE A 140 0.09 11.59 12.06
C ILE A 140 -0.55 12.25 13.28
N SER A 141 -1.23 13.39 13.08
CA SER A 141 -1.79 14.15 14.19
C SER A 141 -3.09 13.51 14.69
N GLN A 142 -3.38 13.66 15.98
CA GLN A 142 -4.66 13.23 16.56
C GLN A 142 -5.85 13.94 15.89
N HIS A 143 -5.67 15.19 15.47
CA HIS A 143 -6.69 15.93 14.73
C HIS A 143 -7.07 15.23 13.42
N ASP A 144 -6.08 14.81 12.61
CA ASP A 144 -6.32 14.13 11.33
C ASP A 144 -7.02 12.79 11.55
N ILE A 145 -6.58 12.03 12.56
CA ILE A 145 -7.17 10.73 12.93
C ILE A 145 -8.63 10.90 13.32
N GLN A 146 -8.93 11.84 14.22
CA GLN A 146 -10.29 12.10 14.68
C GLN A 146 -11.19 12.63 13.56
N ALA A 147 -10.67 13.43 12.63
CA ALA A 147 -11.44 13.92 11.49
C ALA A 147 -11.88 12.76 10.58
N ILE A 148 -10.97 11.83 10.28
CA ILE A 148 -11.27 10.62 9.48
C ILE A 148 -12.26 9.70 10.23
N ASP A 149 -12.06 9.46 11.52
CA ASP A 149 -12.94 8.59 12.30
C ASP A 149 -14.39 9.14 12.37
N LYS A 150 -14.53 10.46 12.58
CA LYS A 150 -15.84 11.15 12.59
C LYS A 150 -16.60 10.97 11.28
N ILE A 151 -15.94 11.10 10.12
CA ILE A 151 -16.62 10.93 8.84
C ILE A 151 -17.01 9.46 8.60
N LEU A 152 -16.17 8.50 9.02
CA LEU A 152 -16.50 7.08 8.95
C LEU A 152 -17.71 6.72 9.83
N ILE A 153 -17.78 7.27 11.04
CA ILE A 153 -18.94 7.13 11.93
C ILE A 153 -20.18 7.75 11.31
N LYS A 154 -20.09 8.98 10.76
CA LYS A 154 -21.21 9.65 10.09
C LYS A 154 -21.75 8.78 8.95
N MET A 155 -20.87 8.28 8.08
CA MET A 155 -21.24 7.36 6.99
C MET A 155 -21.86 6.04 7.46
N SER A 156 -21.67 5.63 8.72
CA SER A 156 -22.28 4.41 9.27
C SER A 156 -23.75 4.60 9.70
N SER A 157 -24.14 5.85 10.02
CA SER A 157 -25.42 6.16 10.66
C SER A 157 -26.48 6.75 9.70
N THR A 158 -26.09 7.30 8.55
CA THR A 158 -27.02 8.00 7.64
C THR A 158 -27.54 7.11 6.48
N PRO A 159 -28.87 6.88 6.38
CA PRO A 159 -29.47 6.04 5.34
C PRO A 159 -29.68 6.72 3.97
N SER A 160 -29.40 8.01 3.81
CA SER A 160 -29.72 8.77 2.58
C SER A 160 -28.54 8.90 1.59
N THR A 161 -28.79 8.58 0.32
CA THR A 161 -27.81 8.48 -0.76
C THR A 161 -27.15 9.81 -1.17
N SER A 162 -27.84 10.95 -1.07
CA SER A 162 -27.32 12.25 -1.53
C SER A 162 -26.20 12.79 -0.62
N THR A 163 -26.37 12.67 0.70
CA THR A 163 -25.38 13.09 1.72
C THR A 163 -24.12 12.23 1.66
N GLN A 164 -24.25 10.95 1.32
CA GLN A 164 -23.14 10.00 1.26
C GLN A 164 -22.09 10.38 0.20
N GLN A 165 -22.48 10.98 -0.93
CA GLN A 165 -21.51 11.40 -1.95
C GLN A 165 -20.64 12.58 -1.47
N GLN A 166 -21.24 13.53 -0.74
CA GLN A 166 -20.50 14.62 -0.10
C GLN A 166 -19.56 14.09 0.98
N ASP A 167 -20.01 13.11 1.76
CA ASP A 167 -19.19 12.49 2.80
C ASP A 167 -17.98 11.76 2.20
N ILE A 168 -18.13 11.11 1.04
CA ILE A 168 -17.00 10.50 0.32
C ILE A 168 -15.98 11.57 -0.06
N GLU A 169 -16.45 12.70 -0.61
CA GLU A 169 -15.54 13.76 -1.04
C GLU A 169 -14.82 14.39 0.16
N GLN A 170 -15.52 14.56 1.29
CA GLN A 170 -14.90 14.96 2.55
C GLN A 170 -13.86 13.94 3.02
N LEU A 171 -14.20 12.65 3.01
CA LEU A 171 -13.28 11.57 3.38
C LEU A 171 -12.02 11.60 2.51
N ARG A 172 -12.15 11.79 1.19
CA ARG A 172 -10.99 11.94 0.29
C ARG A 172 -10.13 13.13 0.70
N LYS A 173 -10.73 14.30 0.89
CA LYS A 173 -10.00 15.50 1.31
C LYS A 173 -9.24 15.30 2.64
N LEU A 174 -9.79 14.52 3.56
CA LEU A 174 -9.15 14.21 4.84
C LEU A 174 -7.94 13.27 4.73
N PHE A 175 -7.81 12.50 3.65
CA PHE A 175 -6.61 11.69 3.38
C PHE A 175 -5.49 12.51 2.71
N ILE A 176 -5.76 13.73 2.22
CA ILE A 176 -4.72 14.57 1.58
C ILE A 176 -3.61 14.90 2.60
N PRO A 177 -3.88 15.43 3.80
CA PRO A 177 -2.82 15.76 4.76
C PRO A 177 -1.99 14.54 5.20
N THR A 178 -2.62 13.37 5.36
CA THR A 178 -1.91 12.14 5.73
C THR A 178 -1.02 11.64 4.58
N ARG A 179 -1.48 11.76 3.33
CA ARG A 179 -0.65 11.50 2.14
C ARG A 179 0.52 12.48 2.03
N THR A 180 0.31 13.78 2.23
CA THR A 180 1.38 14.78 2.19
C THR A 180 2.47 14.47 3.21
N LYS A 181 2.09 14.09 4.45
CA LYS A 181 3.04 13.66 5.48
C LYS A 181 3.81 12.40 5.06
N ALA A 182 3.14 11.42 4.46
CA ALA A 182 3.80 10.23 3.94
C ALA A 182 4.81 10.57 2.84
N VAL A 183 4.51 11.51 1.93
CA VAL A 183 5.45 11.98 0.90
C VAL A 183 6.70 12.60 1.52
N GLY A 184 6.54 13.46 2.54
CA GLY A 184 7.69 14.04 3.26
C GLY A 184 8.64 12.97 3.80
N GLN A 185 8.07 11.96 4.48
CA GLN A 185 8.83 10.82 5.01
C GLN A 185 9.49 9.97 3.92
N ILE A 186 8.81 9.74 2.80
CA ILE A 186 9.38 8.99 1.68
C ILE A 186 10.58 9.75 1.09
N ASN A 187 10.50 11.07 0.97
CA ASN A 187 11.61 11.88 0.44
C ASN A 187 12.82 11.87 1.38
N GLU A 188 12.60 11.93 2.70
CA GLU A 188 13.67 11.73 3.70
C GLU A 188 14.31 10.34 3.57
N GLN A 189 13.48 9.30 3.43
CA GLN A 189 13.95 7.92 3.23
C GLN A 189 14.72 7.75 1.90
N LEU A 190 14.31 8.42 0.84
CA LEU A 190 15.03 8.45 -0.44
C LEU A 190 16.39 9.14 -0.31
N ALA A 191 16.47 10.25 0.44
CA ALA A 191 17.74 10.91 0.72
C ALA A 191 18.71 9.99 1.48
N LEU A 192 18.20 9.28 2.50
CA LEU A 192 18.99 8.27 3.22
C LEU A 192 19.42 7.11 2.33
N PHE A 193 18.52 6.63 1.48
CA PHE A 193 18.80 5.56 0.53
C PHE A 193 19.93 5.93 -0.43
N ARG A 194 19.88 7.11 -1.06
CA ARG A 194 20.93 7.57 -1.98
C ARG A 194 22.32 7.56 -1.33
N ARG A 195 22.41 7.94 -0.05
CA ARG A 195 23.66 7.96 0.73
C ARG A 195 24.15 6.58 1.16
N LYS A 196 23.26 5.61 1.33
CA LYS A 196 23.57 4.31 1.97
C LYS A 196 23.43 3.09 1.06
N LYS A 197 22.92 3.25 -0.17
CA LYS A 197 22.63 2.15 -1.11
C LYS A 197 23.80 1.20 -1.36
N HIS A 198 25.04 1.67 -1.27
CA HIS A 198 26.26 0.87 -1.46
C HIS A 198 26.81 0.20 -0.19
N LEU A 199 26.23 0.49 0.99
CA LEU A 199 26.80 0.08 2.28
C LEU A 199 26.10 -1.14 2.90
N ASP A 200 24.92 -1.53 2.42
CA ASP A 200 24.16 -2.65 2.96
C ASP A 200 24.43 -3.95 2.16
N PRO A 201 25.18 -4.92 2.71
CA PRO A 201 25.50 -6.16 2.01
C PRO A 201 24.27 -7.03 1.68
N ASN A 202 23.17 -6.89 2.42
CA ASN A 202 21.92 -7.61 2.14
C ASN A 202 21.15 -7.03 0.95
N PHE A 203 21.64 -5.93 0.38
CA PHE A 203 20.96 -5.15 -0.65
C PHE A 203 21.79 -4.99 -1.93
N VAL A 204 23.08 -5.32 -1.90
CA VAL A 204 23.98 -5.24 -3.05
C VAL A 204 23.49 -6.10 -4.22
N GLU A 205 22.91 -7.29 -3.95
CA GLU A 205 22.43 -8.18 -5.00
C GLU A 205 21.29 -7.54 -5.81
N GLU A 206 20.22 -7.09 -5.16
CA GLU A 206 19.08 -6.45 -5.83
C GLU A 206 19.47 -5.17 -6.56
N TYR A 207 20.37 -4.38 -5.95
CA TYR A 207 20.84 -3.13 -6.54
C TYR A 207 21.74 -3.37 -7.78
N SER A 208 22.62 -4.37 -7.74
CA SER A 208 23.44 -4.75 -8.92
C SER A 208 22.58 -5.24 -10.10
N GLN A 209 21.51 -5.99 -9.80
CA GLN A 209 20.56 -6.42 -10.83
C GLN A 209 19.83 -5.22 -11.44
N LEU A 210 19.52 -4.20 -10.65
CA LEU A 210 18.92 -2.96 -11.13
C LEU A 210 19.86 -2.18 -12.06
N GLU A 211 21.13 -2.03 -11.68
CA GLU A 211 22.13 -1.31 -12.49
C GLU A 211 22.41 -2.00 -13.84
N SER A 212 22.24 -3.32 -13.91
CA SER A 212 22.38 -4.08 -15.15
C SER A 212 21.23 -3.86 -16.16
N LEU A 213 20.13 -3.22 -15.74
CA LEU A 213 18.99 -2.98 -16.61
C LEU A 213 19.26 -1.86 -17.61
N ALA A 214 18.86 -2.07 -18.86
CA ALA A 214 18.83 -1.01 -19.86
C ALA A 214 17.82 0.08 -19.45
N ARG A 215 18.24 1.35 -19.50
CA ARG A 215 17.44 2.51 -19.04
C ARG A 215 16.04 2.60 -19.67
N ALA A 216 15.77 2.02 -20.84
CA ALA A 216 14.47 2.09 -21.51
C ALA A 216 13.65 0.78 -21.48
N ASP A 217 14.14 -0.30 -20.87
CA ASP A 217 13.44 -1.59 -20.89
C ASP A 217 12.43 -1.72 -19.74
N HIS A 218 11.24 -1.17 -19.95
CA HIS A 218 10.13 -1.27 -19.01
C HIS A 218 9.70 -2.73 -18.74
N SER A 219 9.83 -3.62 -19.72
CA SER A 219 9.47 -5.03 -19.57
C SER A 219 10.44 -5.77 -18.65
N ALA A 220 11.74 -5.50 -18.79
CA ALA A 220 12.75 -6.01 -17.86
C ALA A 220 12.54 -5.46 -16.45
N GLU A 221 12.17 -4.18 -16.31
CA GLU A 221 11.86 -3.62 -14.99
C GLU A 221 10.69 -4.35 -14.31
N LEU A 222 9.60 -4.63 -15.05
CA LEU A 222 8.47 -5.37 -14.51
C LEU A 222 8.84 -6.80 -14.12
N ARG A 223 9.68 -7.50 -14.91
CA ARG A 223 10.17 -8.84 -14.56
C ARG A 223 11.05 -8.85 -13.32
N LEU A 224 11.92 -7.85 -13.16
CA LEU A 224 12.75 -7.71 -11.95
C LEU A 224 11.86 -7.45 -10.73
N SER A 225 10.89 -6.54 -10.87
CA SER A 225 9.91 -6.20 -9.83
C SER A 225 9.11 -7.43 -9.39
N GLU A 226 8.60 -8.20 -10.36
CA GLU A 226 7.89 -9.46 -10.13
C GLU A 226 8.75 -10.39 -9.28
N ARG A 227 9.97 -10.71 -9.73
CA ARG A 227 10.85 -11.63 -9.02
C ARG A 227 11.12 -11.20 -7.57
N ILE A 228 11.46 -9.93 -7.34
CA ILE A 228 11.78 -9.42 -6.00
C ILE A 228 10.54 -9.44 -5.10
N LEU A 229 9.39 -8.96 -5.58
CA LEU A 229 8.17 -8.90 -4.76
C LEU A 229 7.61 -10.29 -4.44
N PHE A 230 7.65 -11.25 -5.36
CA PHE A 230 7.22 -12.61 -5.08
C PHE A 230 8.18 -13.34 -4.12
N ARG A 231 9.49 -13.10 -4.21
CA ARG A 231 10.47 -13.60 -3.22
C ARG A 231 10.18 -13.00 -1.83
N THR A 232 9.91 -11.70 -1.78
CA THR A 232 9.55 -10.99 -0.55
C THR A 232 8.26 -11.55 0.07
N LEU A 233 7.20 -11.71 -0.74
CA LEU A 233 5.94 -12.29 -0.29
C LEU A 233 6.13 -13.72 0.24
N SER A 234 6.90 -14.55 -0.47
CA SER A 234 7.21 -15.92 -0.05
C SER A 234 7.94 -15.94 1.29
N HIS A 235 8.91 -15.05 1.48
CA HIS A 235 9.64 -14.92 2.73
C HIS A 235 8.72 -14.51 3.90
N LEU A 236 7.92 -13.46 3.71
CA LEU A 236 6.97 -13.00 4.73
C LEU A 236 5.95 -14.09 5.10
N MET A 237 5.49 -14.87 4.12
CA MET A 237 4.59 -16.00 4.39
C MET A 237 5.26 -17.13 5.16
N HIS A 238 6.54 -17.38 4.92
CA HIS A 238 7.30 -18.33 5.72
C HIS A 238 7.51 -17.85 7.15
N LEU A 239 7.77 -16.54 7.35
CA LEU A 239 7.84 -15.94 8.70
C LEU A 239 6.50 -16.03 9.44
N ALA A 240 5.39 -15.89 8.73
CA ALA A 240 4.05 -15.97 9.32
C ALA A 240 3.69 -17.38 9.83
N ASN A 241 4.17 -18.43 9.16
CA ASN A 241 4.05 -19.81 9.63
C ASN A 241 5.21 -20.68 9.11
N PRO A 242 6.27 -20.91 9.91
CA PRO A 242 7.44 -21.66 9.45
C PRO A 242 7.24 -23.18 9.40
N ILE A 243 6.24 -23.74 10.11
CA ILE A 243 6.10 -25.19 10.35
C ILE A 243 4.89 -25.81 9.62
N GLY A 244 3.98 -25.01 9.06
CA GLY A 244 2.76 -25.51 8.41
C GLY A 244 2.21 -24.60 7.29
N PRO A 245 1.08 -24.98 6.66
CA PRO A 245 0.38 -24.09 5.73
C PRO A 245 0.03 -22.76 6.44
N PRO A 246 0.10 -21.60 5.78
CA PRO A 246 -0.02 -20.29 6.42
C PRO A 246 -1.33 -20.19 7.24
N GLU A 247 -1.19 -20.23 8.57
CA GLU A 247 -2.29 -19.96 9.50
C GLU A 247 -2.06 -18.56 10.06
N PHE A 248 -2.81 -17.57 9.57
CA PHE A 248 -2.58 -16.17 9.95
C PHE A 248 -2.99 -15.85 11.40
N GLY A 249 -3.63 -16.79 12.10
CA GLY A 249 -4.15 -16.61 13.47
C GLY A 249 -3.08 -16.38 14.54
N ASN A 250 -1.85 -16.87 14.34
CA ASN A 250 -0.72 -16.70 15.27
C ASN A 250 0.41 -15.82 14.71
N CYS A 251 0.19 -15.19 13.54
CA CYS A 251 1.19 -14.35 12.91
C CYS A 251 1.27 -12.99 13.60
N GLU A 252 2.48 -12.43 13.72
CA GLU A 252 2.66 -11.06 14.17
C GLU A 252 1.84 -10.11 13.28
N ARG A 253 1.11 -9.19 13.91
CA ARG A 253 0.21 -8.25 13.20
C ARG A 253 0.95 -7.47 12.12
N LYS A 254 2.18 -7.04 12.39
CA LYS A 254 3.03 -6.31 11.42
C LYS A 254 3.35 -7.17 10.20
N THR A 255 3.83 -8.40 10.40
CA THR A 255 4.12 -9.35 9.32
C THR A 255 2.90 -9.64 8.46
N LEU A 256 1.73 -9.85 9.09
CA LEU A 256 0.48 -10.02 8.38
C LEU A 256 0.09 -8.79 7.56
N ALA A 257 0.21 -7.59 8.13
CA ALA A 257 -0.06 -6.35 7.42
C ALA A 257 0.89 -6.13 6.24
N LEU A 258 2.17 -6.53 6.37
CA LEU A 258 3.14 -6.54 5.27
C LEU A 258 2.74 -7.52 4.17
N ILE A 259 2.32 -8.76 4.50
CA ILE A 259 1.83 -9.74 3.52
C ILE A 259 0.68 -9.15 2.71
N ILE A 260 -0.32 -8.56 3.39
CA ILE A 260 -1.48 -7.94 2.75
C ILE A 260 -1.03 -6.78 1.84
N SER A 261 -0.12 -5.94 2.32
CA SER A 261 0.35 -4.76 1.59
C SER A 261 1.19 -5.14 0.36
N VAL A 262 2.09 -6.13 0.48
CA VAL A 262 2.90 -6.64 -0.63
C VAL A 262 2.02 -7.34 -1.67
N ALA A 263 1.06 -8.16 -1.23
CA ALA A 263 0.10 -8.78 -2.15
C ALA A 263 -0.74 -7.71 -2.89
N THR A 264 -1.10 -6.62 -2.20
CA THR A 264 -1.78 -5.47 -2.81
C THR A 264 -0.88 -4.76 -3.82
N LEU A 265 0.40 -4.57 -3.51
CA LEU A 265 1.38 -3.97 -4.41
C LEU A 265 1.51 -4.79 -5.71
N ILE A 266 1.66 -6.11 -5.59
CA ILE A 266 1.75 -7.03 -6.73
C ILE A 266 0.47 -7.00 -7.57
N LYS A 267 -0.69 -7.22 -6.93
CA LYS A 267 -1.96 -7.48 -7.62
C LYS A 267 -2.70 -6.24 -8.09
N VAL A 268 -2.70 -5.18 -7.27
CA VAL A 268 -3.57 -4.00 -7.45
C VAL A 268 -2.78 -2.80 -7.95
N VAL A 269 -1.65 -2.49 -7.30
CA VAL A 269 -0.87 -1.28 -7.64
C VAL A 269 -0.08 -1.48 -8.94
N MET A 270 0.67 -2.59 -9.04
CA MET A 270 1.55 -2.85 -10.18
C MET A 270 0.94 -3.79 -11.21
N GLY A 271 -0.11 -4.53 -10.86
CA GLY A 271 -0.81 -5.44 -11.78
C GLY A 271 0.08 -6.55 -12.36
N LEU A 272 1.07 -7.01 -11.59
CA LEU A 272 2.06 -7.98 -12.06
C LEU A 272 1.40 -9.34 -12.31
N ARG A 273 1.76 -9.95 -13.43
CA ARG A 273 1.34 -11.30 -13.81
C ARG A 273 2.53 -12.23 -13.73
N THR A 274 2.30 -13.44 -13.26
CA THR A 274 3.34 -14.45 -13.18
C THR A 274 2.93 -15.72 -13.92
N ASN A 275 3.90 -16.36 -14.56
CA ASN A 275 3.75 -17.69 -15.17
C ASN A 275 4.13 -18.81 -14.19
N HIS A 276 4.62 -18.47 -12.99
CA HIS A 276 4.99 -19.44 -11.97
C HIS A 276 3.73 -19.85 -11.18
N SER A 277 3.22 -21.05 -11.47
CA SER A 277 2.01 -21.59 -10.82
C SER A 277 2.06 -21.59 -9.28
N ASN A 278 3.26 -21.72 -8.69
CA ASN A 278 3.45 -21.62 -7.24
C ASN A 278 3.23 -20.20 -6.71
N TRP A 279 3.72 -19.19 -7.41
CA TRP A 279 3.56 -17.77 -7.06
C TRP A 279 2.11 -17.31 -7.25
N GLU A 280 1.45 -17.78 -8.29
CA GLU A 280 0.01 -17.54 -8.50
C GLU A 280 -0.82 -18.10 -7.32
N LYS A 281 -0.60 -19.38 -6.97
CA LYS A 281 -1.24 -20.02 -5.81
C LYS A 281 -0.91 -19.35 -4.49
N LEU A 282 0.27 -18.76 -4.36
CA LEU A 282 0.70 -18.00 -3.18
C LEU A 282 -0.12 -16.71 -3.07
N LEU A 283 -0.19 -15.94 -4.16
CA LEU A 283 -0.89 -14.66 -4.22
C LEU A 283 -2.40 -14.83 -4.03
N ASP A 284 -2.99 -15.90 -4.57
CA ASP A 284 -4.42 -16.18 -4.42
C ASP A 284 -4.85 -16.45 -2.97
N LYS A 285 -3.91 -16.85 -2.10
CA LYS A 285 -4.16 -17.04 -0.66
C LYS A 285 -4.09 -15.75 0.14
N CYS A 286 -3.53 -14.68 -0.45
CA CYS A 286 -3.26 -13.45 0.27
C CYS A 286 -4.47 -12.50 0.21
N PRO A 287 -4.90 -11.93 1.35
CA PRO A 287 -5.83 -10.81 1.32
C PRO A 287 -5.16 -9.61 0.65
N THR A 288 -5.96 -8.80 -0.06
CA THR A 288 -5.50 -7.56 -0.69
C THR A 288 -6.48 -6.43 -0.39
N PHE A 289 -5.94 -5.24 -0.13
CA PHE A 289 -6.75 -4.03 -0.06
C PHE A 289 -7.41 -3.78 -1.41
N LEU A 290 -8.51 -3.03 -1.39
CA LEU A 290 -9.22 -2.59 -2.61
C LEU A 290 -9.82 -3.73 -3.43
N SER A 291 -9.81 -4.96 -2.91
CA SER A 291 -10.47 -6.10 -3.52
C SER A 291 -12.01 -5.98 -3.43
N GLN A 292 -12.70 -6.22 -4.54
CA GLN A 292 -14.16 -6.31 -4.53
C GLN A 292 -14.58 -7.50 -3.66
N LEU A 293 -15.61 -7.30 -2.83
CA LEU A 293 -16.24 -8.41 -2.13
C LEU A 293 -16.83 -9.39 -3.17
N PRO A 294 -16.64 -10.71 -3.01
CA PRO A 294 -17.30 -11.69 -3.86
C PRO A 294 -18.82 -11.48 -3.85
N LYS A 295 -19.45 -11.43 -5.03
CA LYS A 295 -20.89 -11.15 -5.19
C LYS A 295 -21.80 -12.29 -4.68
N THR A 296 -21.25 -13.51 -4.54
CA THR A 296 -22.01 -14.71 -4.20
C THR A 296 -21.15 -15.68 -3.40
N GLY A 297 -21.42 -15.84 -2.10
CA GLY A 297 -21.03 -17.00 -1.28
C GLY A 297 -19.55 -17.45 -1.29
N GLY A 298 -18.66 -16.68 -1.91
CA GLY A 298 -17.25 -17.00 -2.08
C GLY A 298 -16.63 -17.09 -0.69
N THR A 299 -15.85 -18.14 -0.46
CA THR A 299 -15.12 -18.35 0.77
C THR A 299 -14.41 -17.06 1.15
N SER A 300 -14.96 -16.37 2.17
CA SER A 300 -14.35 -15.18 2.73
C SER A 300 -12.88 -15.49 2.96
N MET A 301 -11.98 -14.70 2.37
CA MET A 301 -10.53 -14.87 2.53
C MET A 301 -10.10 -14.84 4.02
N PHE A 302 -11.02 -14.46 4.91
CA PHE A 302 -10.93 -14.56 6.37
C PHE A 302 -11.03 -15.95 6.97
N LYS A 303 -11.37 -17.01 6.20
CA LYS A 303 -11.24 -18.39 6.71
C LYS A 303 -9.83 -18.71 7.23
N MET A 304 -8.82 -17.91 6.87
CA MET A 304 -7.44 -18.07 7.34
C MET A 304 -7.01 -17.06 8.42
N LEU A 305 -7.78 -16.01 8.68
CA LEU A 305 -7.49 -14.97 9.68
C LEU A 305 -8.26 -15.15 10.99
N GLY A 306 -9.41 -15.84 10.94
CA GLY A 306 -10.17 -16.21 12.13
C GLY A 306 -9.82 -17.63 12.57
N SER A 307 -9.08 -17.73 13.68
CA SER A 307 -8.74 -18.94 14.43
C SER A 307 -7.89 -19.96 13.67
N GLY A 308 -6.68 -20.19 14.19
CA GLY A 308 -5.89 -21.38 13.87
C GLY A 308 -6.74 -22.65 14.04
N GLY A 309 -6.52 -23.61 13.16
CA GLY A 309 -7.15 -24.93 13.18
C GLY A 309 -8.62 -24.97 12.74
N GLY A 310 -8.87 -25.13 11.43
CA GLY A 310 -9.96 -25.94 10.84
C GLY A 310 -11.44 -25.68 11.20
N THR A 311 -11.76 -24.84 12.19
CA THR A 311 -13.13 -24.58 12.60
C THR A 311 -13.71 -23.46 11.77
N SER A 312 -14.74 -23.78 10.98
CA SER A 312 -15.51 -22.77 10.25
C SER A 312 -15.94 -21.65 11.20
N ILE A 313 -15.51 -20.42 10.91
CA ILE A 313 -15.93 -19.21 11.63
C ILE A 313 -17.46 -19.20 11.68
N LYS A 314 -18.05 -19.24 12.88
CA LYS A 314 -19.50 -19.29 13.05
C LYS A 314 -20.05 -17.88 12.94
N GLN A 315 -21.00 -17.67 12.03
CA GLN A 315 -21.68 -16.38 11.85
C GLN A 315 -22.41 -15.92 13.12
N LYS A 316 -22.88 -16.87 13.93
CA LYS A 316 -23.56 -16.64 15.21
C LYS A 316 -22.88 -17.49 16.29
N LEU A 317 -22.63 -16.89 17.44
CA LEU A 317 -22.06 -17.55 18.61
C LEU A 317 -23.00 -17.29 19.80
N GLN A 318 -23.35 -18.35 20.53
CA GLN A 318 -24.11 -18.25 21.77
C GLN A 318 -23.16 -18.45 22.94
N LEU A 319 -23.06 -17.48 23.84
CA LEU A 319 -22.29 -17.59 25.08
C LEU A 319 -23.20 -17.19 26.24
N LYS A 320 -23.57 -18.16 27.08
CA LYS A 320 -24.59 -17.99 28.13
C LYS A 320 -25.90 -17.42 27.52
N GLU A 321 -26.46 -16.38 28.13
CA GLU A 321 -27.66 -15.66 27.69
C GLU A 321 -27.40 -14.63 26.58
N HIS A 322 -26.16 -14.51 26.09
CA HIS A 322 -25.80 -13.53 25.07
C HIS A 322 -25.60 -14.18 23.69
N GLN A 323 -26.29 -13.62 22.71
CA GLN A 323 -26.10 -13.96 21.31
C GLN A 323 -25.13 -12.96 20.66
N PHE A 324 -24.05 -13.48 20.07
CA PHE A 324 -23.07 -12.70 19.32
C PHE A 324 -23.21 -12.97 17.83
N ILE A 325 -23.16 -11.91 17.03
CA ILE A 325 -23.20 -11.99 15.56
C ILE A 325 -21.91 -11.39 15.01
N LEU A 326 -21.27 -12.13 14.12
CA LEU A 326 -20.11 -11.65 13.38
C LEU A 326 -20.54 -10.61 12.35
N GLN A 327 -20.04 -9.39 12.44
CA GLN A 327 -20.39 -8.31 11.51
C GLN A 327 -19.12 -7.61 11.01
N HIS A 328 -19.21 -7.06 9.80
CA HIS A 328 -18.15 -6.21 9.27
C HIS A 328 -18.04 -4.90 10.05
N VAL A 329 -16.82 -4.46 10.26
CA VAL A 329 -16.46 -3.25 10.98
C VAL A 329 -16.00 -2.22 9.96
N PHE A 330 -16.58 -1.03 10.00
CA PHE A 330 -16.24 0.10 9.13
C PHE A 330 -15.96 1.39 9.90
N VAL A 331 -15.84 1.28 11.22
CA VAL A 331 -15.59 2.34 12.20
C VAL A 331 -14.70 1.77 13.28
N THR A 332 -13.97 2.61 14.01
CA THR A 332 -13.02 2.11 15.01
C THR A 332 -13.73 1.36 16.12
N VAL A 333 -13.48 0.05 16.21
CA VAL A 333 -13.98 -0.83 17.27
C VAL A 333 -12.79 -1.52 17.91
N HIS A 334 -12.77 -1.54 19.25
CA HIS A 334 -11.71 -2.17 20.01
C HIS A 334 -12.17 -3.53 20.52
N CYS A 335 -11.27 -4.51 20.47
CA CYS A 335 -11.47 -5.81 21.09
C CYS A 335 -11.63 -5.63 22.60
N TYR A 336 -12.67 -6.25 23.17
CA TYR A 336 -12.92 -6.16 24.60
C TYR A 336 -11.77 -6.74 25.44
N GLN A 337 -11.14 -7.82 24.95
CA GLN A 337 -10.12 -8.56 25.69
C GLN A 337 -8.74 -7.88 25.61
N CYS A 338 -8.22 -7.66 24.39
CA CYS A 338 -6.88 -7.13 24.21
C CYS A 338 -6.82 -5.61 24.08
N ARG A 339 -7.98 -4.91 24.03
CA ARG A 339 -8.11 -3.46 23.84
C ARG A 339 -7.54 -2.90 22.54
N GLU A 340 -7.03 -3.76 21.67
CA GLU A 340 -6.56 -3.40 20.33
C GLU A 340 -7.72 -3.13 19.39
N ALA A 341 -7.51 -2.19 18.46
CA ALA A 341 -8.47 -1.94 17.39
C ALA A 341 -8.56 -3.13 16.41
N VAL A 342 -9.78 -3.42 15.95
CA VAL A 342 -10.02 -4.41 14.90
C VAL A 342 -9.62 -3.83 13.55
N TRP A 343 -8.69 -4.49 12.85
CA TRP A 343 -8.01 -3.93 11.68
C TRP A 343 -7.89 -4.95 10.54
N GLY A 344 -7.43 -4.48 9.38
CA GLY A 344 -7.09 -5.30 8.22
C GLY A 344 -8.04 -5.09 7.04
N VAL A 345 -7.99 -6.00 6.07
CA VAL A 345 -8.92 -6.04 4.93
C VAL A 345 -10.27 -6.57 5.41
N ASN A 346 -11.43 -6.08 4.95
CA ASN A 346 -12.76 -6.58 5.35
C ASN A 346 -12.93 -6.94 6.85
N PRO A 347 -12.48 -6.11 7.81
CA PRO A 347 -12.39 -6.52 9.22
C PRO A 347 -13.77 -6.89 9.78
N GLN A 348 -13.80 -7.90 10.65
CA GLN A 348 -15.02 -8.41 11.27
C GLN A 348 -14.85 -8.57 12.79
N ALA A 349 -15.93 -8.35 13.53
CA ALA A 349 -15.97 -8.53 14.98
C ALA A 349 -17.31 -9.12 15.42
N TYR A 350 -17.31 -9.81 16.55
CA TYR A 350 -18.53 -10.33 17.19
C TYR A 350 -19.19 -9.22 18.01
N PHE A 351 -20.46 -8.94 17.71
CA PHE A 351 -21.27 -7.97 18.44
C PHE A 351 -22.41 -8.68 19.18
N CYS A 352 -22.53 -8.40 20.47
CA CYS A 352 -23.65 -8.86 21.28
C CYS A 352 -24.96 -8.22 20.79
N GLN A 353 -26.01 -9.03 20.61
CA GLN A 353 -27.34 -8.58 20.19
C GLN A 353 -28.22 -8.12 21.34
N SER A 354 -27.83 -8.42 22.59
CA SER A 354 -28.58 -7.99 23.76
C SER A 354 -28.42 -6.48 23.94
N LYS A 355 -29.33 -5.68 23.36
CA LYS A 355 -29.42 -4.22 23.56
C LYS A 355 -29.88 -3.81 24.98
N PHE A 356 -29.93 -4.74 25.93
CA PHE A 356 -30.42 -4.50 27.29
C PHE A 356 -29.43 -5.02 28.32
N MET A 357 -28.57 -4.14 28.81
CA MET A 357 -28.32 -3.98 30.25
C MET A 357 -27.96 -2.51 30.48
N TYR A 358 -29.00 -1.70 30.66
CA TYR A 358 -28.93 -0.64 31.66
C TYR A 358 -28.93 -1.37 33.01
N TYR A 359 -27.88 -1.22 33.80
CA TYR A 359 -27.88 -0.93 35.25
C TYR A 359 -26.46 -0.59 35.68
#